data_AF-A0A521H5F6-F1
#
_entry.id   AF-A0A521H5F6-F1
#
_cell.length_a   1.000
_cell.length_b   1.000
_cell.length_c   1.000
_cell.angle_alpha   90.00
_cell.angle_beta   90.00
_cell.angle_gamma   90.00
#
_symmetry.space_group_name_H-M   'P 1'
#
loop_
_entity.id
_entity.type
_entity.pdbx_description
1 polymer ?
#
loop_
_entity_poly.entity_id
_entity_poly.type
_entity_poly.pdbx_seq_one_letter_code
_entity_poly.pdbx_strand_id
1 'polypeptide(L)'
;MLAALLLQAAAFLPPEVAPQPAPAGYRARAEAILPLPEWSLRDLAQLQPRTDGERAFLVSLLQEGGPREVLLAAMVAAGAEPSDALTRACLRAACEIREEDAALAALLAPRWPDPACLPALAYLALEPDRPISVRAAAIGRLLDADCASAWPLARSLLRTGTPLDEDAPWADWPRGGRYELPKRVLLLSVNAWLQRHGQPPTDYEPNASWSDQMERLQALEAPAHACVAQLAAASISPRRNSETGEVVPFRGAHADPGFVACCQLLVDAAAAGDERALLSLAVLMPYAAAANLGDDVSRRMLTPE
;
A
#
# COMPACT_ATOMS: atom_id res chain seq x y z
N MET A 1 -24.34 11.46 -2.02
CA MET A 1 -23.52 12.13 -3.06
C MET A 1 -22.42 13.04 -2.51
N LEU A 2 -22.70 14.03 -1.66
CA LEU A 2 -21.65 14.97 -1.18
C LEU A 2 -20.59 14.32 -0.26
N ALA A 3 -20.95 13.26 0.47
CA ALA A 3 -20.02 12.49 1.31
C ALA A 3 -19.01 11.66 0.50
N ALA A 4 -19.39 11.13 -0.67
CA ALA A 4 -18.49 10.35 -1.54
C ALA A 4 -17.41 11.23 -2.20
N LEU A 5 -17.65 12.54 -2.35
CA LEU A 5 -16.70 13.50 -2.92
C LEU A 5 -15.59 13.92 -1.94
N LEU A 6 -15.64 13.50 -0.68
CA LEU A 6 -14.68 13.88 0.36
C LEU A 6 -13.90 12.68 0.93
N LEU A 7 -14.17 11.45 0.47
CA LEU A 7 -13.49 10.26 0.95
C LEU A 7 -12.05 10.21 0.41
N GLN A 8 -11.10 10.15 1.34
CA GLN A 8 -9.68 9.96 1.10
C GLN A 8 -9.27 8.59 1.64
N ALA A 9 -8.15 8.06 1.15
CA ALA A 9 -7.62 6.77 1.61
C ALA A 9 -7.54 6.65 3.15
N ALA A 10 -7.23 7.75 3.84
CA ALA A 10 -7.13 7.79 5.31
C ALA A 10 -8.43 7.43 6.05
N ALA A 11 -9.59 7.56 5.40
CA ALA A 11 -10.89 7.18 5.96
C ALA A 11 -11.04 5.67 6.17
N PHE A 12 -10.22 4.87 5.48
CA PHE A 12 -10.24 3.40 5.55
C PHE A 12 -9.08 2.83 6.37
N LEU A 13 -8.51 3.65 7.27
CA LEU A 13 -7.46 3.25 8.20
C LEU A 13 -8.00 2.99 9.62
N PRO A 14 -7.37 2.06 10.37
CA PRO A 14 -7.66 1.90 11.80
C PRO A 14 -7.45 3.20 12.60
N PRO A 15 -8.11 3.37 13.75
CA PRO A 15 -7.98 4.57 14.58
C PRO A 15 -6.54 4.79 15.07
N GLU A 16 -6.21 6.05 15.30
CA GLU A 16 -4.88 6.48 15.73
C GLU A 16 -4.52 6.02 17.15
N VAL A 17 -3.22 5.83 17.37
CA VAL A 17 -2.67 5.74 18.71
C VAL A 17 -2.38 7.16 19.18
N ALA A 18 -2.83 7.49 20.39
CA ALA A 18 -2.61 8.82 20.96
C ALA A 18 -1.10 9.14 21.07
N PRO A 19 -0.68 10.36 20.69
CA PRO A 19 0.71 10.77 20.81
C PRO A 19 1.13 10.79 22.29
N GLN A 20 2.37 10.37 22.56
CA GLN A 20 2.96 10.43 23.90
C GLN A 20 4.08 11.47 23.96
N PRO A 21 4.33 12.07 25.14
CA PRO A 21 5.37 13.07 25.28
C PRO A 21 6.77 12.50 25.02
N ALA A 22 7.51 13.19 24.16
CA ALA A 22 8.86 12.82 23.75
C ALA A 22 9.88 12.99 24.89
N PRO A 23 10.86 12.08 25.01
CA PRO A 23 12.04 12.34 25.82
C PRO A 23 12.77 13.60 25.34
N ALA A 24 13.02 14.56 26.24
CA ALA A 24 13.59 15.87 25.88
C ALA A 24 14.90 15.78 25.07
N GLY A 25 15.78 14.83 25.42
CA GLY A 25 17.04 14.62 24.71
C GLY A 25 16.90 13.98 23.32
N TYR A 26 15.80 13.27 23.05
CA TYR A 26 15.53 12.76 21.69
C TYR A 26 14.94 13.86 20.81
N ARG A 27 13.99 14.63 21.35
CA ARG A 27 13.44 15.83 20.68
C ARG A 27 14.56 16.79 20.26
N ALA A 28 15.48 17.14 21.15
CA ALA A 28 16.58 18.05 20.85
C ALA A 28 17.50 17.53 19.72
N ARG A 29 17.73 16.21 19.63
CA ARG A 29 18.48 15.60 18.52
C ARG A 29 17.72 15.72 17.19
N ALA A 30 16.42 15.43 17.20
CA ALA A 30 15.59 15.56 16.02
C ALA A 30 15.53 17.01 15.53
N GLU A 31 15.35 17.97 16.43
CA GLU A 31 15.32 19.41 16.14
C GLU A 31 16.67 19.93 15.59
N ALA A 32 17.80 19.32 15.97
CA ALA A 32 19.11 19.65 15.41
C ALA A 32 19.33 19.08 14.00
N ILE A 33 18.75 17.92 13.69
CA ILE A 33 18.91 17.22 12.40
C ILE A 33 17.91 17.72 11.35
N LEU A 34 16.66 17.98 11.74
CA LEU A 34 15.58 18.38 10.86
C LEU A 34 15.92 19.55 9.90
N PRO A 35 16.58 20.65 10.34
CA PRO A 35 16.88 21.78 9.46
C PRO A 35 18.04 21.55 8.50
N LEU A 36 18.81 20.46 8.65
CA LEU A 36 19.91 20.13 7.73
C LEU A 36 19.35 19.93 6.32
N PRO A 37 19.98 20.47 5.26
CA PRO A 37 19.45 20.39 3.90
C PRO A 37 19.31 18.95 3.39
N GLU A 38 20.26 18.10 3.77
CA GLU A 38 20.31 16.66 3.50
C GLU A 38 20.67 15.92 4.79
N TRP A 39 20.22 14.67 4.92
CA TRP A 39 20.55 13.81 6.06
C TRP A 39 21.45 12.68 5.64
N SER A 40 22.59 12.56 6.31
CA SER A 40 23.46 11.39 6.14
C SER A 40 22.88 10.18 6.87
N LEU A 41 23.31 8.98 6.50
CA LEU A 41 22.98 7.76 7.25
C LEU A 41 23.40 7.85 8.73
N ARG A 42 24.46 8.62 9.03
CA ARG A 42 24.91 8.86 10.40
C ARG A 42 23.92 9.73 11.18
N ASP A 43 23.27 10.70 10.53
CA ASP A 43 22.26 11.54 11.17
C ASP A 43 21.02 10.71 11.48
N LEU A 44 20.54 9.92 10.52
CA LEU A 44 19.40 9.01 10.70
C LEU A 44 19.67 7.96 11.78
N ALA A 45 20.89 7.41 11.84
CA ALA A 45 21.29 6.45 12.87
C ALA A 45 21.23 7.02 14.30
N GLN A 46 21.44 8.34 14.47
CA GLN A 46 21.34 9.01 15.78
C GLN A 46 19.89 9.11 16.28
N LEU A 47 18.93 8.98 15.35
CA LEU A 47 17.49 9.01 15.61
C LEU A 47 16.87 7.61 15.67
N GLN A 48 17.63 6.52 15.57
CA GLN A 48 17.03 5.19 15.72
C GLN A 48 16.40 5.03 17.12
N PRO A 49 15.08 4.77 17.22
CA PRO A 49 14.37 4.78 18.49
C PRO A 49 14.75 3.55 19.34
N ARG A 50 15.13 3.79 20.59
CA ARG A 50 15.57 2.78 21.56
C ARG A 50 14.55 2.54 22.68
N THR A 51 13.57 3.43 22.81
CA THR A 51 12.53 3.36 23.83
C THR A 51 11.16 3.65 23.22
N ASP A 52 10.11 3.23 23.91
CA ASP A 52 8.73 3.49 23.47
C ASP A 52 8.42 4.99 23.40
N GLY A 53 9.00 5.81 24.27
CA GLY A 53 8.86 7.26 24.23
C GLY A 53 9.52 7.91 23.00
N GLU A 54 10.69 7.42 22.59
CA GLU A 54 11.35 7.88 21.35
C GLU A 54 10.53 7.47 20.11
N ARG A 55 9.98 6.25 20.14
CA ARG A 55 9.09 5.74 19.08
C ARG A 55 7.79 6.54 18.98
N ALA A 56 7.16 6.85 20.12
CA ALA A 56 5.94 7.65 20.15
C ALA A 56 6.16 9.09 19.64
N PHE A 57 7.34 9.66 19.85
CA PHE A 57 7.67 10.94 19.25
C PHE A 57 7.77 10.87 17.72
N LEU A 58 8.39 9.83 17.16
CA LEU A 58 8.39 9.62 15.71
C LEU A 58 6.97 9.44 15.16
N VAL A 59 6.11 8.72 15.89
CA VAL A 59 4.67 8.63 15.57
C VAL A 59 4.03 10.02 15.56
N SER A 60 4.31 10.88 16.55
CA SER A 60 3.77 12.25 16.56
C SER A 60 4.26 13.10 15.37
N LEU A 61 5.51 12.93 14.93
CA LEU A 61 6.01 13.62 13.73
C LEU A 61 5.29 13.13 12.46
N LEU A 62 4.93 11.85 12.39
CA LEU A 62 4.18 11.28 11.26
C LEU A 62 2.72 11.74 11.24
N GLN A 63 2.11 11.98 12.41
CA GLN A 63 0.71 12.38 12.55
C GLN A 63 0.51 13.90 12.44
N GLU A 64 1.37 14.68 13.09
CA GLU A 64 1.16 16.12 13.29
C GLU A 64 2.21 16.99 12.57
N GLY A 65 3.27 16.37 12.04
CA GLY A 65 4.38 17.07 11.40
C GLY A 65 4.07 17.57 9.99
N GLY A 66 4.88 18.51 9.52
CA GLY A 66 4.91 18.92 8.11
C GLY A 66 5.67 17.93 7.23
N PRO A 67 5.80 18.22 5.92
CA PRO A 67 6.44 17.30 4.98
C PRO A 67 7.87 16.88 5.32
N ARG A 68 8.65 17.79 5.90
CA ARG A 68 10.04 17.50 6.26
C ARG A 68 10.11 16.61 7.50
N GLU A 69 9.24 16.84 8.48
CA GLU A 69 9.12 16.02 9.69
C GLU A 69 8.67 14.59 9.35
N VAL A 70 7.65 14.46 8.50
CA VAL A 70 7.16 13.16 8.03
C VAL A 70 8.24 12.42 7.26
N LEU A 71 8.92 13.10 6.33
CA LEU A 71 10.02 12.51 5.56
C LEU A 71 11.14 12.00 6.48
N LEU A 72 11.59 12.80 7.45
CA LEU A 72 12.60 12.39 8.42
C LEU A 72 12.15 11.17 9.22
N ALA A 73 10.95 11.23 9.79
CA ALA A 73 10.42 10.16 10.63
C ALA A 73 10.24 8.86 9.84
N ALA A 74 9.77 8.93 8.59
CA ALA A 74 9.65 7.80 7.70
C ALA A 74 11.02 7.18 7.36
N MET A 75 12.03 8.01 7.06
CA MET A 75 13.39 7.53 6.81
C MET A 75 14.00 6.83 8.03
N VAL A 76 13.73 7.34 9.24
CA VAL A 76 14.16 6.71 10.49
C VAL A 76 13.40 5.40 10.74
N ALA A 77 12.12 5.35 10.39
CA ALA A 77 11.25 4.18 10.51
C ALA A 77 11.45 3.13 9.39
N ALA A 78 12.42 3.33 8.49
CA ALA A 78 12.71 2.40 7.41
C ALA A 78 13.00 0.99 7.94
N GLY A 79 12.28 0.00 7.44
CA GLY A 79 12.34 -1.39 7.90
C GLY A 79 11.47 -1.70 9.12
N ALA A 80 10.57 -0.80 9.53
CA ALA A 80 9.62 -1.08 10.62
C ALA A 80 8.80 -2.35 10.37
N GLU A 81 8.61 -3.14 11.42
CA GLU A 81 7.86 -4.40 11.34
C GLU A 81 6.35 -4.15 11.33
N PRO A 82 5.52 -5.06 10.80
CA PRO A 82 4.11 -4.76 10.51
C PRO A 82 3.24 -4.45 11.73
N SER A 83 3.56 -5.05 12.88
CA SER A 83 2.86 -4.82 14.15
C SER A 83 3.30 -3.56 14.90
N ASP A 84 4.29 -2.85 14.37
CA ASP A 84 4.84 -1.63 14.95
C ASP A 84 3.85 -0.45 14.82
N ALA A 85 3.71 0.35 15.87
CA ALA A 85 2.94 1.60 15.82
C ALA A 85 3.48 2.56 14.73
N LEU A 86 4.79 2.51 14.46
CA LEU A 86 5.40 3.28 13.37
C LEU A 86 4.88 2.89 12.00
N THR A 87 4.59 1.60 11.77
CA THR A 87 4.09 1.12 10.48
C THR A 87 2.74 1.75 10.17
N ARG A 88 1.79 1.71 11.12
CA ARG A 88 0.49 2.35 10.95
C ARG A 88 0.59 3.88 10.80
N ALA A 89 1.44 4.51 11.60
CA ALA A 89 1.66 5.96 11.52
C ALA A 89 2.23 6.37 10.15
N CYS A 90 3.16 5.59 9.60
CA CYS A 90 3.70 5.81 8.26
C CYS A 90 2.63 5.66 7.17
N LEU A 91 1.83 4.58 7.22
CA LEU A 91 0.75 4.37 6.26
C LEU A 91 -0.32 5.47 6.33
N ARG A 92 -0.64 5.95 7.53
CA ARG A 92 -1.52 7.11 7.73
C ARG A 92 -0.94 8.39 7.14
N ALA A 93 0.31 8.69 7.47
CA ALA A 93 1.00 9.86 6.93
C ALA A 93 1.00 9.84 5.39
N ALA A 94 1.27 8.69 4.76
CA ALA A 94 1.20 8.54 3.30
C ALA A 94 -0.22 8.82 2.74
N CYS A 95 -1.27 8.47 3.48
CA CYS A 95 -2.67 8.70 3.11
C CYS A 95 -3.15 10.12 3.37
N GLU A 96 -2.40 10.97 4.07
CA GLU A 96 -2.82 12.33 4.46
C GLU A 96 -1.92 13.40 3.83
N ILE A 97 -0.62 13.17 3.80
CA ILE A 97 0.35 14.16 3.30
C ILE A 97 0.30 14.27 1.77
N ARG A 98 0.31 15.50 1.25
CA ARG A 98 0.21 15.77 -0.20
C ARG A 98 1.56 15.82 -0.92
N GLU A 99 2.63 16.12 -0.19
CA GLU A 99 3.98 16.19 -0.76
C GLU A 99 4.46 14.80 -1.18
N GLU A 100 4.86 14.66 -2.45
CA GLU A 100 5.17 13.36 -3.07
C GLU A 100 6.29 12.61 -2.35
N ASP A 101 7.41 13.29 -2.06
CA ASP A 101 8.59 12.67 -1.44
C ASP A 101 8.29 12.14 -0.03
N ALA A 102 7.55 12.91 0.76
CA ALA A 102 7.17 12.52 2.12
C ALA A 102 6.16 11.37 2.10
N ALA A 103 5.17 11.41 1.21
CA ALA A 103 4.20 10.35 1.04
C ALA A 103 4.86 9.03 0.60
N LEU A 104 5.76 9.10 -0.39
CA LEU A 104 6.53 7.95 -0.86
C LEU A 104 7.41 7.37 0.23
N ALA A 105 8.16 8.20 0.94
CA ALA A 105 9.01 7.73 2.04
C ALA A 105 8.19 7.04 3.12
N ALA A 106 7.06 7.64 3.53
CA ALA A 106 6.17 7.04 4.53
C ALA A 106 5.58 5.72 4.04
N LEU A 107 5.16 5.62 2.78
CA LEU A 107 4.58 4.40 2.23
C LEU A 107 5.58 3.25 2.08
N LEU A 108 6.85 3.58 1.79
CA LEU A 108 7.94 2.62 1.57
C LEU A 108 8.74 2.29 2.84
N ALA A 109 8.58 3.07 3.91
CA ALA A 109 9.32 2.87 5.15
C ALA A 109 9.02 1.51 5.82
N PRO A 110 7.76 1.07 5.98
CA PRO A 110 7.48 -0.22 6.60
C PRO A 110 8.01 -1.38 5.76
N ARG A 111 8.51 -2.44 6.40
CA ARG A 111 8.98 -3.63 5.70
C ARG A 111 7.84 -4.34 4.96
N TRP A 112 6.72 -4.54 5.67
CA TRP A 112 5.47 -5.06 5.11
C TRP A 112 4.29 -4.18 5.55
N PRO A 113 3.22 -4.08 4.75
CA PRO A 113 2.04 -3.34 5.17
C PRO A 113 1.30 -4.08 6.29
N ASP A 114 0.71 -3.32 7.22
CA ASP A 114 -0.27 -3.84 8.17
C ASP A 114 -1.51 -4.31 7.38
N PRO A 115 -1.98 -5.57 7.52
CA PRO A 115 -3.18 -6.04 6.87
C PRO A 115 -4.41 -5.14 7.06
N ALA A 116 -4.56 -4.52 8.24
CA ALA A 116 -5.68 -3.63 8.53
C ALA A 116 -5.68 -2.35 7.70
N CYS A 117 -4.56 -2.02 7.04
CA CYS A 117 -4.40 -0.87 6.16
C CYS A 117 -4.57 -1.19 4.67
N LEU A 118 -4.75 -2.46 4.28
CA LEU A 118 -4.96 -2.85 2.88
C LEU A 118 -6.16 -2.14 2.22
N PRO A 119 -7.30 -1.91 2.90
CA PRO A 119 -8.40 -1.10 2.38
C PRO A 119 -7.98 0.31 1.95
N ALA A 120 -7.23 1.01 2.81
CA ALA A 120 -6.70 2.33 2.49
C ALA A 120 -5.71 2.28 1.32
N LEU A 121 -4.84 1.27 1.25
CA LEU A 121 -3.90 1.11 0.14
C LEU A 121 -4.60 0.85 -1.21
N ALA A 122 -5.65 0.03 -1.21
CA ALA A 122 -6.46 -0.23 -2.40
C ALA A 122 -7.22 1.02 -2.88
N TYR A 123 -7.66 1.88 -1.95
CA TYR A 123 -8.26 3.16 -2.31
C TYR A 123 -7.20 4.15 -2.81
N LEU A 124 -6.07 4.26 -2.11
CA LEU A 124 -4.95 5.15 -2.47
C LEU A 124 -4.39 4.86 -3.87
N ALA A 125 -4.31 3.58 -4.26
CA ALA A 125 -3.89 3.16 -5.60
C ALA A 125 -4.77 3.75 -6.73
N LEU A 126 -6.03 4.08 -6.41
CA LEU A 126 -7.05 4.53 -7.35
C LEU A 126 -7.42 6.01 -7.17
N GLU A 127 -6.79 6.74 -6.23
CA GLU A 127 -7.09 8.13 -5.94
C GLU A 127 -6.38 9.07 -6.96
N PRO A 128 -7.09 9.76 -7.88
CA PRO A 128 -6.48 10.53 -8.96
C PRO A 128 -5.76 11.78 -8.51
N ASP A 129 -6.19 12.36 -7.39
CA ASP A 129 -5.57 13.57 -6.83
C ASP A 129 -4.22 13.26 -6.14
N ARG A 130 -3.75 12.01 -6.25
CA ARG A 130 -2.46 11.57 -5.73
C ARG A 130 -1.43 11.46 -6.85
N PRO A 131 -0.15 11.81 -6.57
CA PRO A 131 0.94 11.55 -7.49
C PRO A 131 0.97 10.09 -7.93
N ILE A 132 1.21 9.85 -9.22
CA ILE A 132 1.22 8.49 -9.77
C ILE A 132 2.28 7.59 -9.12
N SER A 133 3.38 8.16 -8.62
CA SER A 133 4.40 7.44 -7.86
C SER A 133 3.87 6.90 -6.53
N VAL A 134 3.06 7.67 -5.80
CA VAL A 134 2.39 7.25 -4.56
C VAL A 134 1.39 6.14 -4.87
N ARG A 135 0.61 6.28 -5.95
CA ARG A 135 -0.29 5.23 -6.43
C ARG A 135 0.48 3.96 -6.81
N ALA A 136 1.60 4.09 -7.51
CA ALA A 136 2.48 2.98 -7.90
C ALA A 136 3.06 2.25 -6.70
N ALA A 137 3.52 3.00 -5.70
CA ALA A 137 3.96 2.45 -4.43
C ALA A 137 2.80 1.71 -3.73
N ALA A 138 1.59 2.26 -3.69
CA ALA A 138 0.43 1.60 -3.07
C ALA A 138 0.08 0.27 -3.76
N ILE A 139 0.10 0.24 -5.09
CA ILE A 139 -0.03 -1.01 -5.88
C ILE A 139 1.08 -1.99 -5.51
N GLY A 140 2.32 -1.53 -5.42
CA GLY A 140 3.46 -2.36 -4.99
C GLY A 140 3.25 -2.94 -3.58
N ARG A 141 2.77 -2.14 -2.63
CA ARG A 141 2.47 -2.59 -1.26
C ARG A 141 1.36 -3.63 -1.21
N LEU A 142 0.35 -3.52 -2.06
CA LEU A 142 -0.68 -4.56 -2.22
C LEU A 142 -0.08 -5.88 -2.70
N LEU A 143 0.82 -5.85 -3.70
CA LEU A 143 1.53 -7.05 -4.16
C LEU A 143 2.48 -7.61 -3.09
N ASP A 144 3.13 -6.75 -2.30
CA ASP A 144 3.92 -7.18 -1.13
C ASP A 144 3.08 -7.90 -0.09
N ALA A 145 1.81 -7.52 0.04
CA ALA A 145 0.83 -8.19 0.88
C ALA A 145 0.21 -9.46 0.27
N ASP A 146 0.65 -9.88 -0.93
CA ASP A 146 0.07 -10.96 -1.73
C ASP A 146 -1.38 -10.69 -2.23
N CYS A 147 -1.80 -9.43 -2.34
CA CYS A 147 -3.03 -9.04 -3.06
C CYS A 147 -2.83 -9.15 -4.58
N ALA A 148 -2.78 -10.38 -5.10
CA ALA A 148 -2.49 -10.67 -6.49
C ALA A 148 -3.47 -10.02 -7.50
N SER A 149 -4.70 -9.72 -7.06
CA SER A 149 -5.71 -8.95 -7.78
C SER A 149 -5.31 -7.49 -8.05
N ALA A 150 -4.22 -6.99 -7.47
CA ALA A 150 -3.60 -5.71 -7.85
C ALA A 150 -2.77 -5.80 -9.15
N TRP A 151 -2.49 -7.01 -9.66
CA TRP A 151 -1.70 -7.19 -10.89
C TRP A 151 -2.23 -6.42 -12.10
N PRO A 152 -3.55 -6.39 -12.40
CA PRO A 152 -4.08 -5.58 -13.50
C PRO A 152 -3.75 -4.09 -13.37
N LEU A 153 -3.74 -3.53 -12.15
CA LEU A 153 -3.33 -2.15 -11.90
C LEU A 153 -1.83 -1.96 -12.18
N ALA A 154 -1.00 -2.87 -11.66
CA ALA A 154 0.44 -2.85 -11.89
C ALA A 154 0.78 -2.93 -13.39
N ARG A 155 0.13 -3.85 -14.10
CA ARG A 155 0.23 -4.02 -15.54
C ARG A 155 -0.17 -2.75 -16.28
N SER A 156 -1.32 -2.16 -15.95
CA SER A 156 -1.75 -0.89 -16.55
C SER A 156 -0.72 0.22 -16.32
N LEU A 157 -0.17 0.34 -15.12
CA LEU A 157 0.86 1.34 -14.80
C LEU A 157 2.17 1.15 -15.58
N LEU A 158 2.60 -0.11 -15.78
CA LEU A 158 3.76 -0.43 -16.60
C LEU A 158 3.52 -0.10 -18.10
N ARG A 159 2.26 -0.15 -18.56
CA ARG A 159 1.87 0.28 -19.93
C ARG A 159 1.79 1.79 -20.08
N THR A 160 1.64 2.54 -18.99
CA THR A 160 1.47 4.00 -19.04
C THR A 160 2.58 4.68 -19.83
N GLY A 161 2.20 5.59 -20.73
CA GLY A 161 3.13 6.33 -21.58
C GLY A 161 3.75 5.53 -22.73
N THR A 162 3.18 4.37 -23.06
CA THR A 162 3.53 3.57 -24.25
C THR A 162 2.39 3.59 -25.28
N PRO A 163 2.62 3.18 -26.54
CA PRO A 163 1.55 3.12 -27.55
C PRO A 163 0.42 2.14 -27.21
N LEU A 164 0.65 1.21 -26.28
CA LEU A 164 -0.34 0.25 -25.80
C LEU A 164 -1.04 0.71 -24.52
N ASP A 165 -0.91 1.98 -24.11
CA ASP A 165 -1.67 2.53 -22.99
C ASP A 165 -3.17 2.56 -23.36
N GLU A 166 -3.97 1.71 -22.73
CA GLU A 166 -5.40 1.52 -23.01
C GLU A 166 -6.25 2.32 -22.03
N ASP A 167 -7.44 2.76 -22.46
CA ASP A 167 -8.40 3.39 -21.55
C ASP A 167 -9.00 2.31 -20.65
N ALA A 168 -8.75 2.42 -19.35
CA ALA A 168 -9.36 1.55 -18.35
C ALA A 168 -9.94 2.38 -17.21
N PRO A 169 -11.10 2.00 -16.64
CA PRO A 169 -11.75 2.77 -15.56
C PRO A 169 -10.89 3.00 -14.31
N TRP A 170 -9.90 2.12 -14.07
CA TRP A 170 -8.98 2.19 -12.94
C TRP A 170 -7.64 2.90 -13.26
N ALA A 171 -7.44 3.29 -14.53
CA ALA A 171 -6.21 3.86 -15.06
C ALA A 171 -6.45 5.30 -15.55
N ASP A 172 -6.96 6.14 -14.65
CA ASP A 172 -7.32 7.54 -14.91
C ASP A 172 -6.13 8.52 -14.85
N TRP A 173 -4.91 8.00 -14.78
CA TRP A 173 -3.71 8.83 -14.75
C TRP A 173 -3.48 9.55 -16.09
N PRO A 174 -2.81 10.71 -16.07
CA PRO A 174 -2.38 11.37 -17.31
C PRO A 174 -1.59 10.41 -18.20
N ARG A 175 -1.68 10.59 -19.52
CA ARG A 175 -0.96 9.79 -20.51
C ARG A 175 0.34 10.43 -21.02
N GLY A 176 0.47 11.75 -20.85
CA GLY A 176 1.69 12.48 -21.12
C GLY A 176 2.48 12.73 -19.83
N GLY A 177 3.78 12.42 -19.82
CA GLY A 177 4.60 12.62 -18.63
C GLY A 177 5.84 11.72 -18.58
N ARG A 178 6.67 11.93 -17.55
CA ARG A 178 7.78 11.03 -17.23
C ARG A 178 7.30 9.98 -16.24
N TYR A 179 7.19 8.72 -16.69
CA TYR A 179 6.73 7.60 -15.87
C TYR A 179 7.87 6.73 -15.33
N GLU A 180 9.10 7.22 -15.38
CA GLU A 180 10.27 6.46 -14.91
C GLU A 180 10.17 6.16 -13.41
N LEU A 181 9.98 7.19 -12.58
CA LEU A 181 9.87 7.04 -11.13
C LEU A 181 8.74 6.09 -10.70
N PRO A 182 7.47 6.28 -11.12
CA PRO A 182 6.39 5.37 -10.70
C PRO A 182 6.64 3.93 -11.14
N LYS A 183 7.16 3.71 -12.37
CA LYS A 183 7.49 2.35 -12.83
C LYS A 183 8.64 1.74 -12.02
N ARG A 184 9.72 2.50 -11.74
CA ARG A 184 10.85 2.04 -10.92
C ARG A 184 10.37 1.63 -9.53
N VAL A 185 9.56 2.46 -8.88
CA VAL A 185 9.01 2.20 -7.54
C VAL A 185 8.17 0.92 -7.55
N LEU A 186 7.25 0.77 -8.51
CA LEU A 186 6.43 -0.43 -8.65
C LEU A 186 7.28 -1.70 -8.87
N LEU A 187 8.30 -1.62 -9.73
CA LEU A 187 9.15 -2.76 -10.09
C LEU A 187 9.94 -3.32 -8.91
N LEU A 188 10.23 -2.52 -7.88
CA LEU A 188 10.84 -3.01 -6.64
C LEU A 188 9.93 -4.06 -5.97
N SER A 189 8.65 -3.74 -5.78
CA SER A 189 7.68 -4.67 -5.19
C SER A 189 7.32 -5.83 -6.14
N VAL A 190 7.21 -5.58 -7.45
CA VAL A 190 6.96 -6.67 -8.42
C VAL A 190 8.07 -7.71 -8.38
N ASN A 191 9.34 -7.29 -8.41
CA ASN A 191 10.47 -8.22 -8.34
C ASN A 191 10.51 -8.96 -7.00
N ALA A 192 10.27 -8.28 -5.89
CA ALA A 192 10.20 -8.91 -4.57
C ALA A 192 9.05 -9.94 -4.49
N TRP A 193 7.89 -9.63 -5.07
CA TRP A 193 6.73 -10.52 -5.13
C TRP A 193 7.02 -11.76 -5.97
N LEU A 194 7.55 -11.60 -7.20
CA LEU A 194 7.95 -12.73 -8.05
C LEU A 194 8.93 -13.66 -7.35
N GLN A 195 10.00 -13.10 -6.78
CA GLN A 195 11.03 -13.87 -6.08
C GLN A 195 10.48 -14.64 -4.88
N ARG A 196 9.59 -14.03 -4.10
CA ARG A 196 8.94 -14.67 -2.94
C ARG A 196 8.12 -15.89 -3.33
N HIS A 197 7.57 -15.90 -4.56
CA HIS A 197 6.79 -17.00 -5.13
C HIS A 197 7.62 -17.88 -6.10
N GLY A 198 8.96 -17.82 -6.00
CA GLY A 198 9.87 -18.67 -6.77
C GLY A 198 9.91 -18.40 -8.26
N GLN A 199 9.38 -17.25 -8.70
CA GLN A 199 9.45 -16.80 -10.09
C GLN A 199 10.71 -15.96 -10.33
N PRO A 200 11.27 -15.96 -11.56
CA PRO A 200 12.40 -15.10 -11.89
C PRO A 200 12.00 -13.61 -11.81
N PRO A 201 12.91 -12.71 -11.40
CA PRO A 201 12.67 -11.27 -11.49
C PRO A 201 12.61 -10.83 -12.96
N THR A 202 12.01 -9.67 -13.20
CA THR A 202 11.96 -9.03 -14.53
C THR A 202 13.17 -8.11 -14.75
N ASP A 203 13.60 -8.03 -16.00
CA ASP A 203 14.57 -7.05 -16.51
C ASP A 203 13.91 -5.84 -17.19
N TYR A 204 12.61 -5.60 -16.91
CA TYR A 204 11.90 -4.42 -17.40
C TYR A 204 12.64 -3.14 -17.00
N GLU A 205 13.04 -2.34 -17.99
CA GLU A 205 13.71 -1.06 -17.79
C GLU A 205 12.79 0.09 -18.24
N PRO A 206 12.31 0.95 -17.32
CA PRO A 206 11.40 2.06 -17.63
C PRO A 206 11.91 3.07 -18.67
N ASN A 207 13.22 3.17 -18.86
CA ASN A 207 13.84 4.04 -19.88
C ASN A 207 14.19 3.33 -21.20
N ALA A 208 13.88 2.04 -21.35
CA ALA A 208 14.12 1.33 -22.60
C ALA A 208 13.20 1.84 -23.72
N SER A 209 13.46 1.43 -24.96
CA SER A 209 12.56 1.75 -26.07
C SER A 209 11.15 1.21 -25.80
N TRP A 210 10.11 1.81 -26.39
CA TRP A 210 8.74 1.32 -26.19
C TRP A 210 8.56 -0.13 -26.63
N SER A 211 9.20 -0.56 -27.72
CA SER A 211 9.17 -1.95 -28.16
C SER A 211 9.77 -2.88 -27.12
N ASP A 212 10.91 -2.51 -26.53
CA ASP A 212 11.55 -3.33 -25.49
C ASP A 212 10.70 -3.38 -24.23
N GLN A 213 10.14 -2.26 -23.78
CA GLN A 213 9.23 -2.22 -22.63
C GLN A 213 8.03 -3.16 -22.83
N MET A 214 7.46 -3.22 -24.03
CA MET A 214 6.32 -4.09 -24.32
C MET A 214 6.72 -5.55 -24.43
N GLU A 215 7.88 -5.86 -25.02
CA GLU A 215 8.42 -7.22 -25.01
C GLU A 215 8.66 -7.71 -23.56
N ARG A 216 9.26 -6.88 -22.71
CA ARG A 216 9.52 -7.23 -21.30
C ARG A 216 8.24 -7.35 -20.49
N LEU A 217 7.25 -6.49 -20.72
CA LEU A 217 5.95 -6.63 -20.08
C LEU A 217 5.25 -7.92 -20.51
N GLN A 218 5.28 -8.25 -21.80
CA GLN A 218 4.68 -9.49 -22.30
C GLN A 218 5.37 -10.73 -21.72
N ALA A 219 6.70 -10.70 -21.56
CA ALA A 219 7.46 -11.77 -20.92
C ALA A 219 7.15 -11.91 -19.42
N LEU A 220 6.76 -10.81 -18.76
CA LEU A 220 6.40 -10.76 -17.35
C LEU A 220 4.99 -11.33 -17.05
N GLU A 221 4.09 -11.38 -18.04
CA GLU A 221 2.73 -11.90 -17.85
C GLU A 221 2.70 -13.36 -17.35
N ALA A 222 3.55 -14.24 -17.88
CA ALA A 222 3.54 -15.65 -17.49
C ALA A 222 4.00 -15.86 -16.03
N PRO A 223 5.14 -15.30 -15.57
CA PRO A 223 5.53 -15.30 -14.16
C PRO A 223 4.44 -14.71 -13.23
N ALA A 224 3.87 -13.57 -13.60
CA ALA A 224 2.84 -12.92 -12.78
C ALA A 224 1.58 -13.79 -12.66
N HIS A 225 1.10 -14.38 -13.76
CA HIS A 225 -0.03 -15.32 -13.73
C HIS A 225 0.27 -16.57 -12.92
N ALA A 226 1.51 -17.07 -12.91
CA ALA A 226 1.91 -18.20 -12.06
C ALA A 226 1.77 -17.85 -10.57
N CYS A 227 2.21 -16.65 -10.16
CA CYS A 227 2.01 -16.16 -8.79
C CYS A 227 0.53 -16.03 -8.43
N VAL A 228 -0.28 -15.45 -9.32
CA VAL A 228 -1.74 -15.31 -9.14
C VAL A 228 -2.39 -16.69 -8.95
N ALA A 229 -2.06 -17.65 -9.82
CA ALA A 229 -2.60 -19.01 -9.76
C ALA A 229 -2.19 -19.75 -8.47
N GLN A 230 -0.93 -19.59 -8.04
CA GLN A 230 -0.43 -20.17 -6.80
C GLN A 230 -1.19 -19.63 -5.59
N LEU A 231 -1.40 -18.31 -5.51
CA LEU A 231 -2.13 -17.67 -4.41
C LEU A 231 -3.61 -18.03 -4.43
N ALA A 232 -4.24 -18.13 -5.60
CA ALA A 232 -5.62 -18.60 -5.74
C ALA A 232 -5.78 -20.05 -5.24
N ALA A 233 -4.90 -20.96 -5.64
CA ALA A 233 -4.91 -22.35 -5.17
C ALA A 233 -4.69 -22.46 -3.65
N ALA A 234 -3.85 -21.59 -3.10
CA ALA A 234 -3.58 -21.53 -1.66
C ALA A 234 -4.78 -20.97 -0.86
N SER A 235 -5.54 -20.04 -1.45
CA SER A 235 -6.73 -19.43 -0.84
C SER A 235 -7.93 -20.39 -0.78
N ILE A 236 -7.99 -21.39 -1.65
CA ILE A 236 -9.07 -22.39 -1.72
C ILE A 236 -8.82 -23.58 -0.76
N SER A 237 -7.59 -23.76 -0.28
CA SER A 237 -7.21 -24.93 0.52
C SER A 237 -7.18 -24.62 2.03
N PRO A 238 -8.08 -25.18 2.86
CA PRO A 238 -7.96 -25.09 4.32
C PRO A 238 -6.63 -25.73 4.78
N ARG A 239 -5.79 -25.00 5.50
CA ARG A 239 -4.58 -25.58 6.12
C ARG A 239 -4.96 -26.26 7.42
N ARG A 240 -4.58 -27.52 7.60
CA ARG A 240 -4.62 -28.15 8.92
C ARG A 240 -3.34 -27.84 9.69
N ASN A 241 -3.49 -27.39 10.93
CA ASN A 241 -2.37 -27.35 11.88
C ASN A 241 -1.85 -28.78 12.06
N SER A 242 -0.55 -28.99 11.81
CA SER A 242 0.09 -30.31 11.90
C SER A 242 0.19 -30.84 13.34
N GLU A 243 0.06 -29.98 14.34
CA GLU A 243 0.15 -30.34 15.77
C GLU A 243 -1.24 -30.52 16.40
N THR A 244 -2.24 -29.71 16.02
CA THR A 244 -3.58 -29.75 16.64
C THR A 244 -4.67 -30.39 15.78
N GLY A 245 -4.40 -30.61 14.48
CA GLY A 245 -5.39 -31.14 13.53
C GLY A 245 -6.51 -30.16 13.15
N GLU A 246 -6.53 -28.96 13.74
CA GLU A 246 -7.52 -27.92 13.46
C GLU A 246 -7.32 -27.30 12.08
N VAL A 247 -8.43 -26.98 11.42
CA VAL A 247 -8.42 -26.18 10.19
C VAL A 247 -8.14 -24.73 10.56
N VAL A 248 -6.93 -24.26 10.24
CA VAL A 248 -6.53 -22.87 10.42
C VAL A 248 -6.86 -22.12 9.12
N PRO A 249 -7.71 -21.07 9.16
CA PRO A 249 -7.94 -20.24 7.99
C PRO A 249 -6.64 -19.60 7.51
N PHE A 250 -6.57 -19.38 6.20
CA PHE A 250 -5.41 -18.85 5.48
C PHE A 250 -4.91 -17.52 6.12
N ARG A 251 -3.59 -17.28 6.05
CA ARG A 251 -2.85 -16.20 6.76
C ARG A 251 -3.67 -14.96 7.12
N GLY A 252 -4.05 -14.87 8.40
CA GLY A 252 -3.93 -13.69 9.28
C GLY A 252 -4.78 -12.43 9.04
N ALA A 253 -5.13 -12.06 7.80
CA ALA A 253 -5.77 -10.77 7.53
C ALA A 253 -7.30 -10.80 7.71
N HIS A 254 -7.98 -11.85 7.23
CA HIS A 254 -9.46 -11.94 7.31
C HIS A 254 -9.98 -12.21 8.73
N ALA A 255 -9.10 -12.66 9.63
CA ALA A 255 -9.42 -12.85 11.04
C ALA A 255 -9.13 -11.60 11.87
N ASP A 256 -8.49 -10.57 11.28
CA ASP A 256 -8.22 -9.31 11.95
C ASP A 256 -9.50 -8.44 11.97
N PRO A 257 -10.06 -8.11 13.15
CA PRO A 257 -11.28 -7.30 13.23
C PRO A 257 -11.11 -5.90 12.65
N GLY A 258 -9.89 -5.35 12.67
CA GLY A 258 -9.57 -4.04 12.08
C GLY A 258 -9.68 -4.07 10.56
N PHE A 259 -9.11 -5.10 9.92
CA PHE A 259 -9.26 -5.32 8.48
C PHE A 259 -10.74 -5.43 8.07
N VAL A 260 -11.52 -6.26 8.78
CA VAL A 260 -12.96 -6.44 8.47
C VAL A 260 -13.72 -5.12 8.61
N ALA A 261 -13.47 -4.35 9.69
CA ALA A 261 -14.10 -3.05 9.89
C ALA A 261 -13.75 -2.06 8.77
N CYS A 262 -12.48 -1.98 8.36
CA CYS A 262 -12.04 -1.12 7.27
C CYS A 262 -12.62 -1.55 5.90
N CYS A 263 -12.75 -2.86 5.65
CA CYS A 263 -13.44 -3.36 4.46
C CYS A 263 -14.93 -3.00 4.47
N GLN A 264 -15.60 -3.06 5.62
CA GLN A 264 -17.01 -2.66 5.73
C GLN A 264 -17.21 -1.19 5.35
N LEU A 265 -16.28 -0.31 5.74
CA LEU A 265 -16.31 1.10 5.32
C LEU A 265 -16.23 1.25 3.79
N LEU A 266 -15.41 0.45 3.11
CA LEU A 266 -15.39 0.43 1.64
C LEU A 266 -16.71 -0.07 1.04
N VAL A 267 -17.33 -1.08 1.64
CA VAL A 267 -18.66 -1.59 1.21
C VAL A 267 -19.72 -0.50 1.35
N ASP A 268 -19.73 0.21 2.48
CA ASP A 268 -20.69 1.28 2.73
C ASP A 268 -20.47 2.46 1.76
N ALA A 269 -19.22 2.81 1.47
CA ALA A 269 -18.88 3.83 0.47
C ALA A 269 -19.30 3.42 -0.95
N ALA A 270 -19.03 2.17 -1.35
CA ALA A 270 -19.44 1.64 -2.65
C ALA A 270 -20.97 1.62 -2.80
N ALA A 271 -21.71 1.19 -1.75
CA ALA A 271 -23.17 1.24 -1.73
C ALA A 271 -23.70 2.68 -1.83
N ALA A 272 -22.97 3.66 -1.29
CA ALA A 272 -23.29 5.08 -1.42
C ALA A 272 -22.93 5.70 -2.80
N GLY A 273 -22.45 4.88 -3.75
CA GLY A 273 -22.14 5.28 -5.12
C GLY A 273 -20.68 5.70 -5.37
N ASP A 274 -19.76 5.38 -4.46
CA ASP A 274 -18.32 5.60 -4.68
C ASP A 274 -17.73 4.51 -5.59
N GLU A 275 -17.49 4.86 -6.86
CA GLU A 275 -16.92 3.95 -7.86
C GLU A 275 -15.50 3.49 -7.50
N ARG A 276 -14.71 4.31 -6.78
CA ARG A 276 -13.36 3.92 -6.39
C ARG A 276 -13.40 2.93 -5.25
N ALA A 277 -14.27 3.14 -4.26
CA ALA A 277 -14.47 2.16 -3.20
C ALA A 277 -14.88 0.80 -3.77
N LEU A 278 -15.74 0.80 -4.79
CA LEU A 278 -16.09 -0.42 -5.54
C LEU A 278 -14.85 -1.05 -6.20
N LEU A 279 -14.08 -0.30 -6.97
CA LEU A 279 -12.87 -0.82 -7.61
C LEU A 279 -11.83 -1.31 -6.57
N SER A 280 -11.71 -0.65 -5.41
CA SER A 280 -10.86 -1.09 -4.30
C SER A 280 -11.32 -2.43 -3.73
N LEU A 281 -12.63 -2.67 -3.61
CA LEU A 281 -13.16 -3.98 -3.22
C LEU A 281 -12.78 -5.06 -4.24
N ALA A 282 -12.82 -4.74 -5.54
CA ALA A 282 -12.38 -5.66 -6.61
C ALA A 282 -10.89 -6.04 -6.44
N VAL A 283 -10.04 -5.06 -6.09
CA VAL A 283 -8.61 -5.28 -5.77
C VAL A 283 -8.43 -6.14 -4.52
N LEU A 284 -9.36 -6.11 -3.57
CA LEU A 284 -9.31 -6.87 -2.33
C LEU A 284 -10.10 -8.19 -2.39
N MET A 285 -10.63 -8.59 -3.54
CA MET A 285 -11.54 -9.75 -3.67
C MET A 285 -11.05 -11.06 -3.03
N PRO A 286 -9.76 -11.46 -3.15
CA PRO A 286 -9.25 -12.64 -2.45
C PRO A 286 -9.45 -12.55 -0.93
N TYR A 287 -9.46 -11.33 -0.39
CA TYR A 287 -9.63 -11.05 1.03
C TYR A 287 -11.07 -10.80 1.46
N ALA A 288 -11.86 -10.12 0.65
CA ALA A 288 -13.27 -9.88 0.93
C ALA A 288 -14.09 -11.19 0.88
N ALA A 289 -13.77 -12.09 -0.06
CA ALA A 289 -14.42 -13.40 -0.14
C ALA A 289 -14.11 -14.27 1.08
N ALA A 290 -12.85 -14.28 1.54
CA ALA A 290 -12.43 -15.06 2.70
C ALA A 290 -12.96 -14.50 4.04
N ALA A 291 -13.30 -13.22 4.11
CA ALA A 291 -13.92 -12.58 5.27
C ALA A 291 -15.46 -12.78 5.35
N ASN A 292 -16.05 -13.62 4.48
CA ASN A 292 -17.50 -13.78 4.29
C ASN A 292 -18.25 -12.47 3.96
N LEU A 293 -17.54 -11.43 3.50
CA LEU A 293 -18.17 -10.18 3.04
C LEU A 293 -18.81 -10.34 1.65
N GLY A 294 -18.47 -11.39 0.91
CA GLY A 294 -18.91 -11.59 -0.48
C GLY A 294 -20.43 -11.62 -0.69
N ASP A 295 -21.19 -12.16 0.26
CA ASP A 295 -22.66 -12.21 0.19
C ASP A 295 -23.30 -10.83 0.44
N ASP A 296 -22.76 -10.05 1.39
CA ASP A 296 -23.25 -8.70 1.71
C ASP A 296 -22.82 -7.68 0.65
N VAL A 297 -21.61 -7.80 0.10
CA VAL A 297 -21.15 -7.04 -1.07
C VAL A 297 -22.07 -7.33 -2.25
N SER A 298 -22.29 -8.60 -2.60
CA SER A 298 -23.14 -8.96 -3.74
C SER A 298 -24.59 -8.50 -3.56
N ARG A 299 -25.16 -8.59 -2.35
CA ARG A 299 -26.52 -8.11 -2.09
C ARG A 299 -26.62 -6.59 -2.19
N ARG A 300 -25.76 -5.84 -1.49
CA ARG A 300 -25.81 -4.36 -1.47
C ARG A 300 -25.45 -3.73 -2.81
N MET A 301 -24.62 -4.40 -3.61
CA MET A 301 -24.30 -3.95 -4.97
C MET A 301 -25.41 -4.21 -6.00
N LEU A 302 -26.24 -5.24 -5.79
CA LEU A 302 -27.33 -5.60 -6.69
C LEU A 302 -28.66 -4.92 -6.34
N THR A 303 -28.75 -4.29 -5.17
CA THR A 303 -29.91 -3.48 -4.75
C THR A 303 -29.44 -2.09 -4.31
N PRO A 304 -29.33 -1.11 -5.23
CA PRO A 304 -29.16 0.28 -4.83
C PRO A 304 -30.49 0.75 -4.23
N GLU A 305 -30.54 0.93 -2.91
CA GLU A 305 -31.61 1.69 -2.24
C GLU A 305 -31.35 3.20 -2.32
#